data_AF-A0A1H1ESN7-F1
#
_entry.id   AF-A0A1H1ESN7-F1
#
_cell.length_a   1.000
_cell.length_b   1.000
_cell.length_c   1.000
_cell.angle_alpha   90.00
_cell.angle_beta   90.00
_cell.angle_gamma   90.00
#
_symmetry.space_group_name_H-M   'P 1'
#
loop_
_entity.id
_entity.type
_entity.pdbx_description
1 polymer ?
#
loop_
_entity_poly.entity_id
_entity_poly.type
_entity_poly.pdbx_seq_one_letter_code
_entity_poly.pdbx_strand_id
1 'polypeptide(L)'
;MWVLLFDLDFTLANTAQCLPYMTSAVGREAVVGALERRTITVNPYYERLVAGFNDSCRNNVAAVVLSDSPKAYCLKVLEVCGYTIDQRLVFGNQKKPMVDFETLKLDLVEVLGVPADQMKFLVVGDSPKDIYFAHRIAAPSIYARWGSRHDFNLARKSSPTRVAQNYEQLHEHVGAFLGDVLTYTSHDFYQNFDFHDPAALNCIELDQGSIGHGREYVPNPEHYRGAEDKGASRDLRWVIKPAKNYDIWHHRRNLPMQMYGSAGVFETRALKSLAGIYKRSFIEWLDEHDVHGKVLLVPVPPSVPGECNLSNPVAIISEFWSAWVTAALDDVEMVNYDVFRRIVPKQPSHDTTGRRHMDDQFPTLGVERGARYQGGDVDYVIILDDVVTSGAHMNAIASIINSVDLIPGDPVILGYALFKTVHPENDVAIDDVFDFSFLN
;
A
#
# COMPACT_ATOMS: atom_id res chain seq x y z
N MET A 1 -33.32 2.75 0.64
CA MET A 1 -32.66 3.01 -0.65
C MET A 1 -31.46 2.09 -0.80
N TRP A 2 -31.25 1.51 -1.98
CA TRP A 2 -30.06 0.70 -2.29
C TRP A 2 -29.00 1.58 -2.94
N VAL A 3 -27.76 1.50 -2.47
CA VAL A 3 -26.63 2.29 -2.95
C VAL A 3 -25.53 1.35 -3.42
N LEU A 4 -25.22 1.41 -4.72
CA LEU A 4 -24.19 0.61 -5.36
C LEU A 4 -22.92 1.45 -5.46
N LEU A 5 -21.91 1.13 -4.66
CA LEU A 5 -20.60 1.79 -4.64
C LEU A 5 -19.67 1.07 -5.61
N PHE A 6 -19.48 1.62 -6.80
CA PHE A 6 -18.58 1.08 -7.81
C PHE A 6 -17.20 1.74 -7.73
N ASP A 7 -16.15 0.92 -7.72
CA ASP A 7 -14.85 1.38 -8.18
C ASP A 7 -14.88 1.69 -9.69
N LEU A 8 -13.91 2.47 -10.17
CA LEU A 8 -13.81 2.90 -11.56
C LEU A 8 -12.77 2.12 -12.35
N ASP A 9 -11.50 2.25 -11.94
CA ASP A 9 -10.33 1.78 -12.68
C ASP A 9 -10.29 0.26 -12.65
N PHE A 10 -10.32 -0.40 -13.81
CA PHE A 10 -10.38 -1.86 -13.93
C PHE A 10 -11.71 -2.51 -13.43
N THR A 11 -12.64 -1.72 -12.89
CA THR A 11 -13.98 -2.19 -12.53
C THR A 11 -15.01 -1.83 -13.61
N LEU A 12 -15.29 -0.53 -13.77
CA LEU A 12 -16.23 -0.01 -14.78
C LEU A 12 -15.56 0.20 -16.14
N ALA A 13 -14.27 0.55 -16.15
CA ALA A 13 -13.53 0.90 -17.36
C ALA A 13 -12.13 0.29 -17.38
N ASN A 14 -11.68 -0.15 -18.55
CA ASN A 14 -10.30 -0.59 -18.76
C ASN A 14 -9.39 0.63 -18.90
N THR A 15 -8.70 0.98 -17.82
CA THR A 15 -7.85 2.18 -17.72
C THR A 15 -6.36 1.86 -17.77
N ALA A 16 -5.97 0.73 -18.36
CA ALA A 16 -4.57 0.29 -18.44
C ALA A 16 -3.63 1.36 -19.02
N GLN A 17 -4.05 2.09 -20.07
CA GLN A 17 -3.23 3.14 -20.69
C GLN A 17 -3.10 4.41 -19.83
N CYS A 18 -3.96 4.59 -18.82
CA CYS A 18 -3.88 5.71 -17.89
C CYS A 18 -2.83 5.50 -16.80
N LEU A 19 -2.46 4.24 -16.51
CA LEU A 19 -1.59 3.89 -15.37
C LEU A 19 -0.30 4.74 -15.28
N PRO A 20 0.47 4.97 -16.37
CA PRO A 20 1.68 5.79 -16.29
C PRO A 20 1.39 7.22 -15.82
N TYR A 21 0.26 7.80 -16.24
CA TYR A 21 -0.14 9.16 -15.86
C TYR A 21 -0.51 9.26 -14.37
N MET A 22 -1.03 8.19 -13.78
CA MET A 22 -1.47 8.19 -12.38
C MET A 22 -0.32 8.16 -11.36
N THR A 23 0.93 8.03 -11.84
CA THR A 23 2.14 7.89 -11.02
C THR A 23 2.70 9.20 -10.46
N SER A 24 2.29 10.36 -10.98
CA SER A 24 2.80 11.67 -10.56
C SER A 24 1.71 12.74 -10.56
N ALA A 25 1.93 13.85 -9.84
CA ALA A 25 1.00 14.99 -9.84
C ALA A 25 0.81 15.57 -11.26
N VAL A 26 1.92 15.81 -11.96
CA VAL A 26 1.91 16.31 -13.35
C VAL A 26 1.20 15.35 -14.29
N GLY A 27 1.38 14.03 -14.13
CA GLY A 27 0.67 13.04 -14.92
C GLY A 27 -0.84 13.04 -14.67
N ARG A 28 -1.25 13.14 -13.40
CA ARG A 28 -2.67 13.22 -12.99
C ARG A 28 -3.37 14.45 -13.53
N GLU A 29 -2.66 15.54 -13.74
CA GLU A 29 -3.18 16.74 -14.42
C GLU A 29 -3.25 16.54 -15.94
N ALA A 30 -2.24 15.89 -16.53
CA ALA A 30 -2.14 15.69 -17.98
C ALA A 30 -3.11 14.63 -18.54
N VAL A 31 -3.53 13.65 -17.73
CA VAL A 31 -4.33 12.51 -18.18
C VAL A 31 -5.68 12.91 -18.80
N VAL A 32 -6.34 13.94 -18.25
CA VAL A 32 -7.63 14.41 -18.77
C VAL A 32 -7.47 14.93 -20.20
N GLY A 33 -6.47 15.80 -20.43
CA GLY A 33 -6.17 16.29 -21.77
C GLY A 33 -5.70 15.18 -22.73
N ALA A 34 -5.04 14.14 -22.22
CA ALA A 34 -4.66 12.97 -23.02
C ALA A 34 -5.89 12.16 -23.49
N LEU A 35 -6.90 12.00 -22.63
CA LEU A 35 -8.19 11.38 -22.98
C LEU A 35 -8.95 12.24 -24.00
N GLU A 36 -9.00 13.56 -23.81
CA GLU A 36 -9.68 14.49 -24.73
C GLU A 36 -9.08 14.48 -26.13
N ARG A 37 -7.75 14.49 -26.21
CA ARG A 37 -7.01 14.41 -27.47
C ARG A 37 -6.94 13.00 -28.05
N ARG A 38 -7.51 12.00 -27.36
CA ARG A 38 -7.47 10.57 -27.73
C ARG A 38 -6.04 10.05 -27.94
N THR A 39 -5.06 10.59 -27.21
CA THR A 39 -3.69 10.04 -27.21
C THR A 39 -3.60 8.77 -26.39
N ILE A 40 -4.57 8.56 -25.48
CA ILE A 40 -4.82 7.30 -24.79
C ILE A 40 -6.29 6.92 -24.97
N THR A 41 -6.56 5.61 -24.99
CA THR A 41 -7.91 5.06 -25.16
C THR A 41 -8.35 4.34 -23.89
N VAL A 42 -9.60 4.57 -23.50
CA VAL A 42 -10.28 3.88 -22.41
C VAL A 42 -11.62 3.39 -22.92
N ASN A 43 -11.98 2.15 -22.59
CA ASN A 43 -13.23 1.54 -22.99
C ASN A 43 -13.93 0.90 -21.78
N PRO A 44 -15.28 0.84 -21.75
CA PRO A 44 -15.98 0.00 -20.80
C PRO A 44 -15.66 -1.47 -21.06
N TYR A 45 -15.70 -2.32 -20.03
CA TYR A 45 -15.52 -3.77 -20.21
C TYR A 45 -16.69 -4.41 -20.95
N TYR A 46 -17.91 -3.91 -20.74
CA TYR A 46 -19.13 -4.42 -21.34
C TYR A 46 -20.09 -3.27 -21.66
N GLU A 47 -20.64 -3.20 -22.87
CA GLU A 47 -21.66 -2.18 -23.22
C GLU A 47 -22.90 -2.29 -22.32
N ARG A 48 -23.29 -3.53 -21.97
CA ARG A 48 -24.40 -3.81 -21.05
C ARG A 48 -24.15 -3.29 -19.63
N LEU A 49 -22.89 -3.14 -19.21
CA LEU A 49 -22.53 -2.54 -17.93
C LEU A 49 -22.89 -1.05 -17.92
N VAL A 50 -22.58 -0.35 -19.01
CA VAL A 50 -22.94 1.07 -19.19
C VAL A 50 -24.46 1.24 -19.16
N ALA A 51 -25.19 0.44 -19.93
CA ALA A 51 -26.66 0.49 -19.94
C ALA A 51 -27.25 0.21 -18.55
N GLY A 52 -26.83 -0.87 -17.89
CA GLY A 52 -27.32 -1.23 -16.56
C GLY A 52 -26.97 -0.18 -15.49
N PHE A 53 -25.79 0.44 -15.56
CA PHE A 53 -25.40 1.52 -14.68
C PHE A 53 -26.28 2.75 -14.90
N ASN A 54 -26.49 3.17 -16.15
CA ASN A 54 -27.31 4.35 -16.45
C ASN A 54 -28.78 4.16 -16.05
N ASP A 55 -29.28 2.92 -16.09
CA ASP A 55 -30.63 2.57 -15.64
C ASP A 55 -30.75 2.47 -14.10
N SER A 56 -29.63 2.27 -13.39
CA SER A 56 -29.60 2.11 -11.93
C SER A 56 -29.88 3.38 -11.12
N CYS A 57 -30.08 4.52 -11.80
CA CYS A 57 -30.53 5.79 -11.21
C CYS A 57 -32.07 5.89 -11.11
N ARG A 58 -32.79 4.77 -11.24
CA ARG A 58 -34.26 4.68 -11.16
C ARG A 58 -34.66 3.69 -10.06
N ASN A 59 -35.88 3.81 -9.54
CA ASN A 59 -36.50 2.83 -8.63
C ASN A 59 -35.76 2.56 -7.30
N ASN A 60 -35.50 3.61 -6.49
CA ASN A 60 -34.90 3.47 -5.14
C ASN A 60 -33.48 2.86 -5.11
N VAL A 61 -32.81 2.84 -6.26
CA VAL A 61 -31.40 2.46 -6.42
C VAL A 61 -30.60 3.71 -6.82
N ALA A 62 -29.38 3.84 -6.32
CA ALA A 62 -28.40 4.81 -6.83
C ALA A 62 -27.05 4.12 -7.05
N ALA A 63 -26.45 4.36 -8.23
CA ALA A 63 -25.05 4.07 -8.45
C ALA A 63 -24.17 5.27 -8.09
N VAL A 64 -23.07 4.97 -7.42
CA VAL A 64 -22.08 5.92 -6.93
C VAL A 64 -20.71 5.43 -7.36
N VAL A 65 -19.83 6.33 -7.77
CA VAL A 65 -18.44 5.98 -8.13
C VAL A 65 -17.50 6.42 -7.01
N LEU A 66 -16.70 5.47 -6.52
CA LEU A 66 -15.75 5.64 -5.43
C LEU A 66 -14.35 5.19 -5.88
N SER A 67 -13.46 6.15 -6.17
CA SER A 67 -12.13 5.89 -6.73
C SER A 67 -11.00 6.53 -5.93
N ASP A 68 -9.83 5.89 -5.94
CA ASP A 68 -8.58 6.47 -5.43
C ASP A 68 -7.99 7.53 -6.37
N SER A 69 -8.51 7.61 -7.59
CA SER A 69 -8.06 8.55 -8.61
C SER A 69 -8.72 9.93 -8.44
N PRO A 70 -8.11 11.02 -8.96
CA PRO A 70 -8.70 12.36 -8.85
C PRO A 70 -10.09 12.44 -9.51
N LYS A 71 -11.00 13.22 -8.90
CA LYS A 71 -12.39 13.33 -9.37
C LYS A 71 -12.51 13.77 -10.83
N ALA A 72 -11.70 14.73 -11.27
CA ALA A 72 -11.70 15.20 -12.65
C ALA A 72 -11.36 14.09 -13.66
N TYR A 73 -10.38 13.25 -13.34
CA TYR A 73 -10.06 12.06 -14.13
C TYR A 73 -11.24 11.08 -14.16
N CYS A 74 -11.85 10.82 -12.99
CA CYS A 74 -12.96 9.88 -12.89
C CYS A 74 -14.14 10.29 -13.79
N LEU A 75 -14.53 11.56 -13.70
CA LEU A 75 -15.58 12.15 -14.54
C LEU A 75 -15.26 12.00 -16.03
N LYS A 76 -14.00 12.25 -16.41
CA LYS A 76 -13.60 12.14 -17.82
C LYS A 76 -13.66 10.71 -18.34
N VAL A 77 -13.20 9.72 -17.55
CA VAL A 77 -13.30 8.31 -17.92
C VAL A 77 -14.76 7.89 -18.08
N LEU A 78 -15.63 8.29 -17.14
CA LEU A 78 -17.06 7.98 -17.18
C LEU A 78 -17.71 8.58 -18.43
N GLU A 79 -17.43 9.85 -18.75
CA GLU A 79 -17.89 10.53 -19.96
C GLU A 79 -17.46 9.78 -21.23
N VAL A 80 -16.16 9.48 -21.36
CA VAL A 80 -15.59 8.78 -22.53
C VAL A 80 -16.21 7.39 -22.71
N CYS A 81 -16.54 6.70 -21.63
CA CYS A 81 -17.16 5.38 -21.66
C CYS A 81 -18.69 5.40 -21.79
N GLY A 82 -19.33 6.58 -21.82
CA GLY A 82 -20.78 6.73 -21.97
C GLY A 82 -21.60 6.53 -20.70
N TYR A 83 -20.97 6.56 -19.52
CA TYR A 83 -21.69 6.53 -18.24
C TYR A 83 -22.32 7.90 -17.95
N THR A 84 -23.61 7.89 -17.61
CA THR A 84 -24.39 9.07 -17.24
C THR A 84 -24.61 9.07 -15.74
N ILE A 85 -23.98 10.01 -15.03
CA ILE A 85 -24.05 10.12 -13.57
C ILE A 85 -24.02 11.59 -13.13
N ASP A 86 -24.75 11.91 -12.06
CA ASP A 86 -24.59 13.17 -11.35
C ASP A 86 -23.18 13.25 -10.77
N GLN A 87 -22.43 14.31 -11.10
CA GLN A 87 -21.06 14.50 -10.64
C GLN A 87 -20.93 14.54 -9.11
N ARG A 88 -22.01 14.83 -8.38
CA ARG A 88 -22.08 14.77 -6.91
C ARG A 88 -22.03 13.34 -6.36
N LEU A 89 -22.35 12.34 -7.18
CA LEU A 89 -22.23 10.92 -6.86
C LEU A 89 -20.89 10.31 -7.34
N VAL A 90 -19.91 11.15 -7.67
CA VAL A 90 -18.55 10.74 -8.05
C VAL A 90 -17.56 11.28 -7.03
N PHE A 91 -16.94 10.36 -6.31
CA PHE A 91 -16.02 10.61 -5.21
C PHE A 91 -14.63 10.11 -5.60
N GLY A 92 -13.69 11.05 -5.81
CA GLY A 92 -12.29 10.76 -6.13
C GLY A 92 -11.37 10.93 -4.91
N ASN A 93 -10.12 10.48 -5.02
CA ASN A 93 -9.10 10.52 -3.97
C ASN A 93 -9.52 9.86 -2.65
N GLN A 94 -10.25 8.75 -2.71
CA GLN A 94 -10.91 8.16 -1.53
C GLN A 94 -9.98 7.34 -0.62
N LYS A 95 -8.77 7.00 -1.08
CA LYS A 95 -7.73 6.29 -0.30
C LYS A 95 -8.22 4.95 0.28
N LYS A 96 -8.87 4.13 -0.55
CA LYS A 96 -9.31 2.78 -0.20
C LYS A 96 -8.11 1.94 0.31
N PRO A 97 -8.30 1.10 1.33
CA PRO A 97 -9.56 0.78 2.03
C PRO A 97 -9.93 1.78 3.16
N MET A 98 -9.14 2.84 3.37
CA MET A 98 -9.27 3.74 4.51
C MET A 98 -10.14 4.98 4.24
N VAL A 99 -11.25 4.79 3.53
CA VAL A 99 -12.19 5.86 3.18
C VAL A 99 -12.81 6.47 4.43
N ASP A 100 -12.96 7.80 4.45
CA ASP A 100 -13.79 8.49 5.44
C ASP A 100 -15.27 8.27 5.12
N PHE A 101 -15.78 7.14 5.59
CA PHE A 101 -17.14 6.72 5.29
C PHE A 101 -18.20 7.60 5.96
N GLU A 102 -17.88 8.25 7.09
CA GLU A 102 -18.83 9.14 7.74
C GLU A 102 -19.05 10.39 6.90
N THR A 103 -17.98 11.01 6.39
CA THR A 103 -18.11 12.12 5.43
C THR A 103 -18.84 11.68 4.17
N LEU A 104 -18.48 10.53 3.57
CA LEU A 104 -19.17 10.01 2.39
C LEU A 104 -20.67 9.83 2.63
N LYS A 105 -21.07 9.29 3.79
CA LYS A 105 -22.48 9.11 4.14
C LYS A 105 -23.22 10.43 4.24
N LEU A 106 -22.62 11.46 4.85
CA LEU A 106 -23.23 12.79 4.95
C LEU A 106 -23.47 13.40 3.57
N ASP A 107 -22.47 13.33 2.69
CA ASP A 107 -22.58 13.80 1.30
C ASP A 107 -23.70 13.04 0.55
N LEU A 108 -23.80 11.73 0.74
CA LEU A 108 -24.87 10.93 0.13
C LEU A 108 -26.26 11.28 0.68
N VAL A 109 -26.40 11.56 1.98
CA VAL A 109 -27.67 12.01 2.57
C VAL A 109 -28.12 13.31 1.93
N GLU A 110 -27.21 14.27 1.76
CA GLU A 110 -27.50 15.55 1.12
C GLU A 110 -27.94 15.37 -0.34
N VAL A 111 -27.18 14.58 -1.10
CA VAL A 111 -27.41 14.43 -2.56
C VAL A 111 -28.64 13.56 -2.87
N LEU A 112 -28.86 12.50 -2.10
CA LEU A 112 -29.96 11.54 -2.33
C LEU A 112 -31.25 11.95 -1.60
N GLY A 113 -31.18 12.82 -0.59
CA GLY A 113 -32.34 13.24 0.20
C GLY A 113 -32.94 12.12 1.05
N VAL A 114 -32.13 11.10 1.37
CA VAL A 114 -32.54 9.92 2.15
C VAL A 114 -31.67 9.83 3.41
N PRO A 115 -32.23 9.58 4.60
CA PRO A 115 -31.45 9.35 5.82
C PRO A 115 -30.47 8.17 5.70
N ALA A 116 -29.30 8.27 6.34
CA ALA A 116 -28.23 7.28 6.23
C ALA A 116 -28.62 5.89 6.72
N ASP A 117 -29.47 5.79 7.75
CA ASP A 117 -29.99 4.53 8.31
C ASP A 117 -30.97 3.82 7.38
N GLN A 118 -31.46 4.49 6.36
CA GLN A 118 -32.33 3.93 5.31
C GLN A 118 -31.53 3.51 4.07
N MET A 119 -30.21 3.67 4.07
CA MET A 119 -29.35 3.24 2.97
C MET A 119 -28.78 1.84 3.21
N LYS A 120 -28.83 1.00 2.17
CA LYS A 120 -28.14 -0.29 2.11
C LYS A 120 -27.04 -0.19 1.07
N PHE A 121 -25.81 -0.56 1.43
CA PHE A 121 -24.66 -0.42 0.55
C PHE A 121 -24.23 -1.76 -0.04
N LEU A 122 -23.79 -1.75 -1.30
CA LEU A 122 -23.08 -2.84 -1.95
C LEU A 122 -21.80 -2.28 -2.56
N VAL A 123 -20.65 -2.89 -2.26
CA VAL A 123 -19.37 -2.48 -2.85
C VAL A 123 -19.02 -3.39 -4.03
N VAL A 124 -18.69 -2.80 -5.16
CA VAL A 124 -18.25 -3.52 -6.36
C VAL A 124 -16.90 -2.97 -6.79
N GLY A 125 -15.89 -3.84 -6.84
CA GLY A 125 -14.54 -3.43 -7.23
C GLY A 125 -13.66 -4.59 -7.66
N ASP A 126 -12.58 -4.29 -8.37
CA ASP A 126 -11.63 -5.27 -8.91
C ASP A 126 -10.46 -5.56 -7.96
N SER A 127 -10.32 -4.78 -6.89
CA SER A 127 -9.16 -4.86 -6.00
C SER A 127 -9.53 -5.36 -4.60
N PRO A 128 -8.62 -6.06 -3.90
CA PRO A 128 -8.82 -6.40 -2.49
C PRO A 128 -9.08 -5.18 -1.59
N LYS A 129 -8.60 -3.99 -1.98
CA LYS A 129 -8.86 -2.76 -1.21
C LYS A 129 -10.34 -2.40 -1.18
N ASP A 130 -11.06 -2.63 -2.28
CA ASP A 130 -12.51 -2.40 -2.33
C ASP A 130 -13.24 -3.35 -1.37
N ILE A 131 -12.78 -4.61 -1.32
CA ILE A 131 -13.36 -5.64 -0.46
C ILE A 131 -13.09 -5.33 1.02
N TYR A 132 -11.87 -4.94 1.38
CA TYR A 132 -11.55 -4.49 2.74
C TYR A 132 -12.33 -3.24 3.15
N PHE A 133 -12.58 -2.31 2.22
CA PHE A 133 -13.47 -1.18 2.48
C PHE A 133 -14.91 -1.65 2.78
N ALA A 134 -15.43 -2.63 2.03
CA ALA A 134 -16.75 -3.20 2.28
C ALA A 134 -16.88 -3.82 3.68
N HIS A 135 -15.87 -4.59 4.12
CA HIS A 135 -15.83 -5.14 5.48
C HIS A 135 -15.87 -4.04 6.54
N ARG A 136 -15.11 -2.95 6.32
CA ARG A 136 -15.05 -1.81 7.25
C ARG A 136 -16.41 -1.12 7.43
N ILE A 137 -17.22 -1.07 6.38
CA ILE A 137 -18.57 -0.46 6.42
C ILE A 137 -19.69 -1.48 6.66
N ALA A 138 -19.33 -2.73 6.97
CA ALA A 138 -20.25 -3.86 7.14
C ALA A 138 -21.22 -4.06 5.96
N ALA A 139 -20.73 -3.86 4.73
CA ALA A 139 -21.49 -4.04 3.50
C ALA A 139 -21.08 -5.32 2.76
N PRO A 140 -22.02 -6.01 2.07
CA PRO A 140 -21.65 -7.05 1.14
C PRO A 140 -20.81 -6.49 -0.02
N SER A 141 -20.02 -7.37 -0.63
CA SER A 141 -19.12 -7.00 -1.73
C SER A 141 -19.12 -7.98 -2.90
N ILE A 142 -18.93 -7.44 -4.09
CA ILE A 142 -18.71 -8.20 -5.32
C ILE A 142 -17.33 -7.88 -5.86
N TYR A 143 -16.49 -8.90 -5.93
CA TYR A 143 -15.19 -8.80 -6.57
C TYR A 143 -15.31 -8.99 -8.10
N ALA A 144 -15.03 -7.93 -8.85
CA ALA A 144 -15.06 -7.87 -10.31
C ALA A 144 -13.77 -8.46 -10.91
N ARG A 145 -13.80 -9.76 -11.23
CA ARG A 145 -12.59 -10.49 -11.66
C ARG A 145 -12.12 -10.12 -13.08
N TRP A 146 -13.02 -9.67 -13.97
CA TRP A 146 -12.71 -9.49 -15.40
C TRP A 146 -11.61 -8.45 -15.68
N GLY A 147 -11.53 -7.39 -14.86
CA GLY A 147 -10.54 -6.34 -15.04
C GLY A 147 -9.37 -6.42 -14.07
N SER A 148 -9.47 -7.25 -13.04
CA SER A 148 -8.49 -7.24 -11.95
C SER A 148 -7.08 -7.56 -12.41
N ARG A 149 -6.14 -6.78 -11.87
CA ARG A 149 -4.70 -7.01 -12.03
C ARG A 149 -4.12 -7.96 -10.98
N HIS A 150 -4.92 -8.33 -9.97
CA HIS A 150 -4.47 -9.17 -8.86
C HIS A 150 -4.57 -10.66 -9.23
N ASP A 151 -3.63 -11.46 -8.72
CA ASP A 151 -3.81 -12.91 -8.73
C ASP A 151 -5.06 -13.28 -7.94
N PHE A 152 -5.95 -14.06 -8.56
CA PHE A 152 -7.25 -14.36 -7.97
C PHE A 152 -7.15 -15.19 -6.67
N ASN A 153 -6.17 -16.09 -6.56
CA ASN A 153 -6.00 -16.90 -5.36
C ASN A 153 -5.55 -16.03 -4.17
N LEU A 154 -4.69 -15.04 -4.43
CA LEU A 154 -4.32 -14.04 -3.43
C LEU A 154 -5.48 -13.11 -3.11
N ALA A 155 -6.17 -12.56 -4.11
CA ALA A 155 -7.26 -11.62 -3.91
C ALA A 155 -8.43 -12.20 -3.09
N ARG A 156 -8.69 -13.51 -3.22
CA ARG A 156 -9.72 -14.21 -2.42
C ARG A 156 -9.48 -14.17 -0.92
N LYS A 157 -8.25 -13.90 -0.46
CA LYS A 157 -7.93 -13.74 0.97
C LYS A 157 -8.62 -12.53 1.61
N SER A 158 -9.01 -11.54 0.81
CA SER A 158 -9.86 -10.42 1.25
C SER A 158 -11.31 -10.81 1.55
N SER A 159 -11.70 -12.07 1.28
CA SER A 159 -13.02 -12.62 1.60
C SER A 159 -14.21 -11.82 1.02
N PRO A 160 -14.32 -11.65 -0.32
CA PRO A 160 -15.47 -11.00 -0.92
C PRO A 160 -16.74 -11.83 -0.74
N THR A 161 -17.91 -11.17 -0.63
CA THR A 161 -19.20 -11.89 -0.49
C THR A 161 -19.53 -12.72 -1.73
N ARG A 162 -19.25 -12.17 -2.91
CA ARG A 162 -19.34 -12.86 -4.21
C ARG A 162 -18.20 -12.46 -5.13
N VAL A 163 -17.98 -13.29 -6.13
CA VAL A 163 -17.05 -13.03 -7.24
C VAL A 163 -17.87 -13.03 -8.53
N ALA A 164 -17.68 -12.00 -9.35
CA ALA A 164 -18.27 -11.91 -10.67
C ALA A 164 -17.16 -11.98 -11.74
N GLN A 165 -17.27 -12.93 -12.66
CA GLN A 165 -16.30 -13.14 -13.75
C GLN A 165 -16.72 -12.44 -15.04
N ASN A 166 -17.98 -12.02 -15.14
CA ASN A 166 -18.56 -11.34 -16.29
C ASN A 166 -19.77 -10.50 -15.83
N TYR A 167 -20.35 -9.78 -16.80
CA TYR A 167 -21.53 -8.94 -16.59
C TYR A 167 -22.75 -9.73 -16.10
N GLU A 168 -23.01 -10.92 -16.63
CA GLU A 168 -24.17 -11.73 -16.25
C GLU A 168 -24.15 -12.09 -14.77
N GLN A 169 -23.00 -12.53 -14.26
CA GLN A 169 -22.82 -12.82 -12.83
C GLN A 169 -22.90 -11.55 -11.98
N LEU A 170 -22.34 -10.42 -12.43
CA LEU A 170 -22.51 -9.15 -11.73
C LEU A 170 -24.00 -8.78 -11.61
N HIS A 171 -24.74 -8.88 -12.71
CA HIS A 171 -26.16 -8.57 -12.75
C HIS A 171 -26.98 -9.47 -11.82
N GLU A 172 -26.69 -10.77 -11.81
CA GLU A 172 -27.29 -11.73 -10.88
C GLU A 172 -27.02 -11.36 -9.41
N HIS A 173 -25.76 -11.08 -9.06
CA HIS A 173 -25.37 -10.75 -7.68
C HIS A 173 -25.95 -9.41 -7.22
N VAL A 174 -26.01 -8.41 -8.10
CA VAL A 174 -26.69 -7.13 -7.82
C VAL A 174 -28.18 -7.38 -7.62
N GLY A 175 -28.83 -8.19 -8.48
CA GLY A 175 -30.23 -8.58 -8.31
C GLY A 175 -30.49 -9.27 -6.96
N ALA A 176 -29.59 -10.16 -6.54
CA ALA A 176 -29.65 -10.81 -5.23
C ALA A 176 -29.51 -9.81 -4.07
N PHE A 177 -28.68 -8.77 -4.21
CA PHE A 177 -28.59 -7.69 -3.23
C PHE A 177 -29.88 -6.85 -3.16
N LEU A 178 -30.41 -6.45 -4.32
CA LEU A 178 -31.66 -5.69 -4.39
C LEU A 178 -32.86 -6.48 -3.84
N GLY A 179 -32.81 -7.82 -3.94
CA GLY A 179 -33.78 -8.75 -3.35
C GLY A 179 -33.50 -9.16 -1.90
N ASP A 180 -32.56 -8.52 -1.20
CA ASP A 180 -32.16 -8.82 0.19
C ASP A 180 -31.66 -10.26 0.45
N VAL A 181 -31.20 -10.95 -0.61
CA VAL A 181 -30.59 -12.29 -0.53
C VAL A 181 -29.09 -12.23 -0.27
N LEU A 182 -28.41 -11.22 -0.84
CA LEU A 182 -26.97 -11.02 -0.68
C LEU A 182 -26.70 -10.07 0.51
N THR A 183 -26.42 -10.64 1.68
CA THR A 183 -26.17 -9.88 2.92
C THR A 183 -24.70 -9.94 3.33
N TYR A 184 -24.25 -8.93 4.09
CA TYR A 184 -22.93 -8.95 4.71
C TYR A 184 -22.81 -10.08 5.74
N THR A 185 -21.63 -10.71 5.80
CA THR A 185 -21.25 -11.62 6.87
C THR A 185 -19.88 -11.21 7.35
N SER A 186 -19.74 -10.94 8.64
CA SER A 186 -18.46 -10.57 9.24
C SER A 186 -17.44 -11.69 9.04
N HIS A 187 -16.22 -11.30 8.71
CA HIS A 187 -15.09 -12.21 8.57
C HIS A 187 -14.03 -11.90 9.62
N ASP A 188 -13.59 -12.93 10.34
CA ASP A 188 -12.45 -12.82 11.23
C ASP A 188 -11.15 -13.01 10.44
N PHE A 189 -10.44 -11.91 10.20
CA PHE A 189 -9.14 -11.94 9.54
C PHE A 189 -8.02 -12.44 10.45
N TYR A 190 -8.19 -12.40 11.77
CA TYR A 190 -7.16 -12.75 12.74
C TYR A 190 -6.96 -14.27 12.89
N GLN A 191 -7.98 -15.08 12.58
CA GLN A 191 -7.95 -16.54 12.73
C GLN A 191 -6.78 -17.28 12.03
N ASN A 192 -6.16 -16.63 11.04
CA ASN A 192 -5.05 -17.17 10.23
C ASN A 192 -3.67 -16.67 10.67
N PHE A 193 -3.60 -15.88 11.74
CA PHE A 193 -2.36 -15.28 12.22
C PHE A 193 -2.17 -15.53 13.70
N ASP A 194 -0.91 -15.67 14.10
CA ASP A 194 -0.54 -15.54 15.48
C ASP A 194 -0.49 -14.04 15.79
N PHE A 195 -1.49 -13.59 16.56
CA PHE A 195 -1.68 -12.20 16.97
C PHE A 195 -1.36 -12.07 18.46
N HIS A 196 -0.61 -11.04 18.82
CA HIS A 196 -0.10 -10.86 20.18
C HIS A 196 -0.68 -9.59 20.80
N ASP A 197 -1.22 -9.75 22.02
CA ASP A 197 -1.64 -8.62 22.84
C ASP A 197 -0.42 -7.76 23.20
N PRO A 198 -0.42 -6.45 22.92
CA PRO A 198 0.66 -5.54 23.31
C PRO A 198 1.05 -5.65 24.79
N ALA A 199 0.07 -5.90 25.67
CA ALA A 199 0.32 -6.02 27.11
C ALA A 199 1.11 -7.28 27.50
N ALA A 200 1.18 -8.28 26.61
CA ALA A 200 1.91 -9.52 26.81
C ALA A 200 3.32 -9.50 26.16
N LEU A 201 3.66 -8.44 25.44
CA LEU A 201 4.95 -8.31 24.77
C LEU A 201 5.99 -7.65 25.68
N ASN A 202 7.20 -8.19 25.66
CA ASN A 202 8.40 -7.51 26.14
C ASN A 202 8.85 -6.49 25.08
N CYS A 203 8.27 -5.30 25.14
CA CYS A 203 8.53 -4.23 24.19
C CYS A 203 9.99 -3.76 24.26
N ILE A 204 10.68 -3.83 23.12
CA ILE A 204 12.03 -3.32 22.96
C ILE A 204 12.06 -2.21 21.90
N GLU A 205 12.89 -1.21 22.14
CA GLU A 205 13.18 -0.15 21.19
C GLU A 205 14.57 -0.34 20.63
N LEU A 206 14.68 -0.43 19.31
CA LEU A 206 15.97 -0.35 18.65
C LEU A 206 16.52 1.06 18.85
N ASP A 207 17.80 1.17 19.19
CA ASP A 207 18.45 2.48 19.26
C ASP A 207 18.40 3.14 17.88
N GLN A 208 17.74 4.29 17.78
CA GLN A 208 17.58 5.01 16.51
C GLN A 208 18.91 5.45 15.90
N GLY A 209 19.96 5.61 16.73
CA GLY A 209 21.32 5.85 16.27
C GLY A 209 21.95 4.63 15.56
N SER A 210 21.54 3.43 15.97
CA SER A 210 22.04 2.14 15.45
C SER A 210 21.29 1.61 14.22
N ILE A 211 20.13 2.17 13.87
CA ILE A 211 19.40 1.76 12.67
C ILE A 211 20.20 2.20 11.43
N GLY A 212 20.77 1.21 10.74
CA GLY A 212 21.50 1.41 9.49
C GLY A 212 20.60 1.96 8.39
N HIS A 213 21.19 2.68 7.44
CA HIS A 213 20.44 3.16 6.29
C HIS A 213 21.27 3.30 5.03
N GLY A 214 20.63 3.14 3.87
CA GLY A 214 21.29 3.29 2.59
C GLY A 214 21.51 4.76 2.20
N ARG A 215 20.49 5.60 2.34
CA ARG A 215 20.55 7.04 2.05
C ARG A 215 19.66 7.86 2.98
N GLU A 216 19.97 9.14 3.09
CA GLU A 216 19.04 10.11 3.66
C GLU A 216 17.94 10.47 2.65
N TYR A 217 16.72 10.69 3.15
CA TYR A 217 15.57 11.13 2.39
C TYR A 217 15.01 12.40 3.02
N VAL A 218 15.06 13.50 2.26
CA VAL A 218 14.41 14.76 2.60
C VAL A 218 12.99 14.75 2.00
N PRO A 219 11.92 14.85 2.80
CA PRO A 219 10.56 14.80 2.26
C PRO A 219 10.16 16.03 1.44
N ASN A 220 10.65 17.22 1.81
CA ASN A 220 10.33 18.47 1.15
C ASN A 220 11.39 18.85 0.11
N PRO A 221 11.04 18.94 -1.20
CA PRO A 221 11.96 19.38 -2.25
C PRO A 221 12.59 20.76 -2.02
N GLU A 222 11.93 21.65 -1.28
CA GLU A 222 12.44 22.99 -0.96
C GLU A 222 13.63 22.98 0.01
N HIS A 223 13.84 21.87 0.73
CA HIS A 223 14.92 21.71 1.70
C HIS A 223 16.03 20.78 1.20
N TYR A 224 16.07 20.47 -0.10
CA TYR A 224 17.14 19.65 -0.66
C TYR A 224 18.48 20.40 -0.60
N ARG A 225 19.47 19.76 0.02
CA ARG A 225 20.85 20.25 0.14
C ARG A 225 21.65 20.06 -1.15
N GLY A 226 21.22 19.15 -2.04
CA GLY A 226 21.93 18.90 -3.29
C GLY A 226 21.35 17.79 -4.17
N ALA A 227 22.18 17.27 -5.07
CA ALA A 227 21.80 16.25 -6.04
C ALA A 227 21.50 14.89 -5.40
N GLU A 228 22.10 14.59 -4.24
CA GLU A 228 21.90 13.33 -3.52
C GLU A 228 20.48 13.23 -2.95
N ASP A 229 20.00 14.25 -2.23
CA ASP A 229 18.62 14.32 -1.72
C ASP A 229 17.59 14.15 -2.85
N LYS A 230 17.85 14.81 -3.99
CA LYS A 230 17.03 14.68 -5.20
C LYS A 230 17.07 13.25 -5.77
N GLY A 231 18.24 12.62 -5.76
CA GLY A 231 18.44 11.23 -6.20
C GLY A 231 17.69 10.23 -5.32
N ALA A 232 17.83 10.36 -4.00
CA ALA A 232 17.14 9.51 -3.02
C ALA A 232 15.62 9.64 -3.12
N SER A 233 15.11 10.87 -3.24
CA SER A 233 13.68 11.12 -3.43
C SER A 233 13.15 10.52 -4.74
N ARG A 234 13.93 10.57 -5.83
CA ARG A 234 13.57 9.90 -7.09
C ARG A 234 13.55 8.40 -6.96
N ASP A 235 14.58 7.79 -6.37
CA ASP A 235 14.65 6.35 -6.16
C ASP A 235 13.44 5.86 -5.34
N LEU A 236 13.12 6.56 -4.24
CA LEU A 236 11.98 6.23 -3.39
C LEU A 236 10.64 6.40 -4.12
N ARG A 237 10.40 7.58 -4.72
CA ARG A 237 9.09 7.95 -5.29
C ARG A 237 8.82 7.36 -6.66
N TRP A 238 9.85 7.05 -7.45
CA TRP A 238 9.70 6.54 -8.81
C TRP A 238 9.95 5.03 -8.90
N VAL A 239 10.70 4.44 -7.96
CA VAL A 239 11.03 3.01 -8.02
C VAL A 239 10.45 2.26 -6.83
N ILE A 240 10.87 2.57 -5.60
CA ILE A 240 10.53 1.74 -4.43
C ILE A 240 9.02 1.75 -4.12
N LYS A 241 8.41 2.93 -3.95
CA LYS A 241 6.97 3.02 -3.62
C LYS A 241 6.06 2.58 -4.77
N PRO A 242 6.32 2.90 -6.05
CA PRO A 242 5.51 2.43 -7.18
C PRO A 242 5.62 0.93 -7.45
N ALA A 243 6.71 0.27 -7.06
CA ALA A 243 6.94 -1.16 -7.35
C ALA A 243 5.81 -2.07 -6.88
N LYS A 244 5.10 -1.72 -5.80
CA LYS A 244 3.93 -2.47 -5.30
C LYS A 244 2.75 -2.57 -6.30
N ASN A 245 2.75 -1.71 -7.33
CA ASN A 245 1.76 -1.68 -8.41
C ASN A 245 2.16 -2.55 -9.61
N TYR A 246 3.22 -3.35 -9.48
CA TYR A 246 3.71 -4.30 -10.48
C TYR A 246 3.83 -5.68 -9.84
N ASP A 247 3.63 -6.72 -10.64
CA ASP A 247 3.75 -8.10 -10.16
C ASP A 247 5.21 -8.49 -9.84
N ILE A 248 5.38 -9.62 -9.14
CA ILE A 248 6.70 -10.14 -8.75
C ILE A 248 7.56 -10.49 -9.97
N TRP A 249 6.96 -10.94 -11.08
CA TRP A 249 7.69 -11.35 -12.28
C TRP A 249 8.32 -10.17 -13.00
N HIS A 250 7.66 -9.01 -13.00
CA HIS A 250 8.20 -7.75 -13.51
C HIS A 250 9.54 -7.43 -12.83
N HIS A 251 9.57 -7.53 -11.50
CA HIS A 251 10.77 -7.27 -10.70
C HIS A 251 11.86 -8.32 -10.90
N ARG A 252 11.49 -9.61 -10.93
CA ARG A 252 12.45 -10.72 -11.15
C ARG A 252 13.16 -10.64 -12.50
N ARG A 253 12.44 -10.17 -13.54
CA ARG A 253 12.97 -9.92 -14.89
C ARG A 253 13.76 -8.62 -15.03
N ASN A 254 13.94 -7.86 -13.95
CA ASN A 254 14.67 -6.59 -13.94
C ASN A 254 14.10 -5.56 -14.94
N LEU A 255 12.78 -5.51 -15.09
CA LEU A 255 12.12 -4.59 -16.02
C LEU A 255 12.00 -3.18 -15.41
N PRO A 256 12.10 -2.13 -16.24
CA PRO A 256 11.80 -0.76 -15.82
C PRO A 256 10.30 -0.55 -15.65
N MET A 257 9.93 0.37 -14.76
CA MET A 257 8.54 0.82 -14.60
C MET A 257 8.27 2.05 -15.46
N GLN A 258 7.01 2.23 -15.85
CA GLN A 258 6.57 3.39 -16.62
C GLN A 258 6.04 4.47 -15.68
N MET A 259 6.54 5.69 -15.82
CA MET A 259 6.14 6.87 -15.06
C MET A 259 5.81 8.02 -16.01
N TYR A 260 5.10 9.05 -15.52
CA TYR A 260 4.85 10.27 -16.29
C TYR A 260 5.62 11.47 -15.71
N GLY A 261 6.40 12.13 -16.56
CA GLY A 261 7.19 13.32 -16.24
C GLY A 261 6.88 14.49 -17.17
N SER A 262 7.69 15.54 -17.09
CA SER A 262 7.51 16.76 -17.91
C SER A 262 7.61 16.52 -19.42
N ALA A 263 8.36 15.50 -19.84
CA ALA A 263 8.52 15.12 -21.25
C ALA A 263 7.56 14.00 -21.70
N GLY A 264 6.57 13.63 -20.87
CA GLY A 264 5.66 12.51 -21.13
C GLY A 264 6.04 11.25 -20.36
N VAL A 265 5.62 10.10 -20.91
CA VAL A 265 5.89 8.78 -20.31
C VAL A 265 7.37 8.43 -20.47
N PHE A 266 8.00 7.95 -19.40
CA PHE A 266 9.40 7.52 -19.39
C PHE A 266 9.62 6.27 -18.54
N GLU A 267 10.73 5.60 -18.80
CA GLU A 267 11.16 4.40 -18.08
C GLU A 267 12.06 4.73 -16.87
N THR A 268 11.76 4.11 -15.73
CA THR A 268 12.59 4.23 -14.53
C THR A 268 13.75 3.23 -14.56
N ARG A 269 14.65 3.33 -13.57
CA ARG A 269 15.48 2.19 -13.19
C ARG A 269 14.58 1.06 -12.67
N ALA A 270 14.94 -0.18 -12.97
CA ALA A 270 14.29 -1.37 -12.41
C ALA A 270 14.56 -1.54 -10.91
N LEU A 271 13.60 -2.12 -10.17
CA LEU A 271 13.71 -2.37 -8.72
C LEU A 271 14.94 -3.21 -8.38
N LYS A 272 15.16 -4.32 -9.10
CA LYS A 272 16.26 -5.26 -8.86
C LYS A 272 17.62 -4.58 -9.06
N SER A 273 17.77 -3.78 -10.12
CA SER A 273 18.96 -2.95 -10.33
C SER A 273 19.21 -1.97 -9.19
N LEU A 274 18.15 -1.30 -8.71
CA LEU A 274 18.26 -0.35 -7.61
C LEU A 274 18.62 -1.05 -6.28
N ALA A 275 18.03 -2.21 -6.00
CA ALA A 275 18.35 -3.05 -4.86
C ALA A 275 19.84 -3.45 -4.84
N GLY A 276 20.43 -3.74 -6.02
CA GLY A 276 21.85 -4.04 -6.13
C GLY A 276 22.76 -2.85 -5.80
N ILE A 277 22.30 -1.62 -6.04
CA ILE A 277 23.03 -0.40 -5.66
C ILE A 277 23.02 -0.23 -4.14
N TYR A 278 21.85 -0.33 -3.50
CA TYR A 278 21.71 -0.21 -2.05
C TYR A 278 22.37 -1.36 -1.28
N LYS A 279 22.53 -2.53 -1.91
CA LYS A 279 23.26 -3.67 -1.33
C LYS A 279 24.68 -3.28 -0.88
N ARG A 280 25.35 -2.37 -1.60
CA ARG A 280 26.73 -1.97 -1.25
C ARG A 280 26.79 -1.28 0.10
N SER A 281 25.94 -0.28 0.31
CA SER A 281 25.81 0.42 1.60
C SER A 281 25.34 -0.52 2.71
N PHE A 282 24.57 -1.56 2.38
CA PHE A 282 24.19 -2.58 3.36
C PHE A 282 25.37 -3.45 3.77
N ILE A 283 26.19 -3.92 2.81
CA ILE A 283 27.42 -4.70 3.12
C ILE A 283 28.43 -3.88 3.91
N GLU A 284 28.64 -2.61 3.53
CA GLU A 284 29.51 -1.68 4.29
C GLU A 284 29.01 -1.54 5.73
N TRP A 285 27.71 -1.39 5.93
CA TRP A 285 27.12 -1.32 7.26
C TRP A 285 27.26 -2.62 8.07
N LEU A 286 27.17 -3.80 7.44
CA LEU A 286 27.40 -5.09 8.12
C LEU A 286 28.83 -5.18 8.66
N ASP A 287 29.82 -4.78 7.86
CA ASP A 287 31.24 -4.75 8.24
C ASP A 287 31.49 -3.77 9.41
N GLU A 288 30.92 -2.56 9.34
CA GLU A 288 31.01 -1.56 10.41
C GLU A 288 30.44 -2.04 11.76
N HIS A 289 29.47 -2.96 11.73
CA HIS A 289 28.79 -3.50 12.91
C HIS A 289 29.28 -4.91 13.28
N ASP A 290 30.34 -5.41 12.63
CA ASP A 290 30.91 -6.74 12.86
C ASP A 290 29.84 -7.85 12.78
N VAL A 291 28.93 -7.77 11.80
CA VAL A 291 27.84 -8.75 11.63
C VAL A 291 28.34 -9.95 10.84
N HIS A 292 28.35 -11.11 11.47
CA HIS A 292 28.81 -12.38 10.90
C HIS A 292 27.88 -13.55 11.29
N GLY A 293 28.12 -14.73 10.74
CA GLY A 293 27.35 -15.94 11.02
C GLY A 293 26.00 -15.98 10.29
N LYS A 294 24.99 -16.56 10.93
CA LYS A 294 23.66 -16.72 10.36
C LYS A 294 22.77 -15.52 10.65
N VAL A 295 22.28 -14.90 9.59
CA VAL A 295 21.50 -13.66 9.64
C VAL A 295 20.12 -13.89 9.04
N LEU A 296 19.07 -13.58 9.80
CA LEU A 296 17.71 -13.53 9.28
C LEU A 296 17.35 -12.11 8.86
N LEU A 297 16.99 -11.94 7.58
CA LEU A 297 16.48 -10.69 7.05
C LEU A 297 14.94 -10.71 7.11
N VAL A 298 14.37 -9.85 7.95
CA VAL A 298 12.94 -9.80 8.23
C VAL A 298 12.33 -8.53 7.60
N PRO A 299 11.64 -8.63 6.45
CA PRO A 299 11.05 -7.47 5.81
C PRO A 299 9.83 -6.96 6.58
N VAL A 300 9.74 -5.63 6.75
CA VAL A 300 8.53 -4.96 7.27
C VAL A 300 7.37 -5.14 6.27
N PRO A 301 6.18 -5.58 6.71
CA PRO A 301 5.04 -5.75 5.82
C PRO A 301 4.42 -4.39 5.44
N PRO A 302 3.72 -4.31 4.29
CA PRO A 302 3.04 -3.09 3.87
C PRO A 302 1.98 -2.61 4.89
N SER A 303 1.54 -1.36 4.74
CA SER A 303 0.50 -0.74 5.60
C SER A 303 -0.91 -1.34 5.43
N VAL A 304 -1.09 -2.16 4.39
CA VAL A 304 -2.33 -2.87 4.07
C VAL A 304 -2.01 -4.36 3.90
N PRO A 305 -3.00 -5.26 4.02
CA PRO A 305 -2.82 -6.68 3.76
C PRO A 305 -2.14 -6.97 2.42
N GLY A 306 -1.32 -8.02 2.37
CA GLY A 306 -0.39 -8.28 1.27
C GLY A 306 -1.06 -8.36 -0.10
N GLU A 307 -2.24 -8.97 -0.16
CA GLU A 307 -3.07 -9.11 -1.36
C GLU A 307 -3.58 -7.76 -1.92
N CYS A 308 -3.59 -6.69 -1.12
CA CYS A 308 -3.96 -5.35 -1.59
C CYS A 308 -2.90 -4.73 -2.52
N ASN A 309 -1.71 -5.34 -2.62
CA ASN A 309 -0.65 -4.93 -3.54
C ASN A 309 -0.38 -6.06 -4.55
N LEU A 310 0.18 -5.72 -5.71
CA LEU A 310 0.63 -6.74 -6.68
C LEU A 310 1.98 -7.37 -6.28
N SER A 311 2.74 -6.67 -5.44
CA SER A 311 3.97 -7.17 -4.83
C SER A 311 4.30 -6.43 -3.53
N ASN A 312 5.17 -7.03 -2.71
CA ASN A 312 5.82 -6.37 -1.56
C ASN A 312 7.29 -6.03 -1.93
N PRO A 313 7.61 -4.77 -2.24
CA PRO A 313 8.96 -4.39 -2.66
C PRO A 313 10.05 -4.71 -1.64
N VAL A 314 9.77 -4.54 -0.34
CA VAL A 314 10.74 -4.79 0.74
C VAL A 314 11.04 -6.27 0.88
N ALA A 315 10.01 -7.13 0.83
CA ALA A 315 10.21 -8.58 0.82
C ALA A 315 10.96 -9.07 -0.43
N ILE A 316 10.70 -8.50 -1.60
CA ILE A 316 11.44 -8.83 -2.84
C ILE A 316 12.91 -8.41 -2.71
N ILE A 317 13.19 -7.23 -2.17
CA ILE A 317 14.57 -6.78 -1.93
C ILE A 317 15.25 -7.71 -0.93
N SER A 318 14.56 -8.12 0.14
CA SER A 318 15.04 -9.08 1.12
C SER A 318 15.40 -10.43 0.48
N GLU A 319 14.53 -10.97 -0.40
CA GLU A 319 14.80 -12.18 -1.18
C GLU A 319 16.08 -12.02 -2.02
N PHE A 320 16.23 -10.90 -2.75
CA PHE A 320 17.41 -10.65 -3.55
C PHE A 320 18.68 -10.54 -2.71
N TRP A 321 18.64 -9.78 -1.61
CA TRP A 321 19.78 -9.54 -0.74
C TRP A 321 20.23 -10.81 -0.02
N SER A 322 19.29 -11.64 0.46
CA SER A 322 19.63 -12.92 1.11
C SER A 322 20.53 -13.79 0.22
N ALA A 323 20.22 -13.90 -1.07
CA ALA A 323 21.05 -14.63 -2.02
C ALA A 323 22.34 -13.89 -2.38
N TRP A 324 22.29 -12.58 -2.61
CA TRP A 324 23.43 -11.81 -3.12
C TRP A 324 24.49 -11.48 -2.07
N VAL A 325 24.11 -11.37 -0.80
CA VAL A 325 25.03 -11.09 0.31
C VAL A 325 25.72 -12.40 0.71
N THR A 326 24.98 -13.49 0.87
CA THR A 326 25.54 -14.83 1.12
C THR A 326 26.54 -15.26 0.05
N ALA A 327 26.30 -14.90 -1.22
CA ALA A 327 27.24 -15.20 -2.30
C ALA A 327 28.45 -14.25 -2.35
N ALA A 328 28.42 -13.12 -1.63
CA ALA A 328 29.44 -12.09 -1.68
C ALA A 328 30.35 -12.06 -0.43
N LEU A 329 29.87 -12.59 0.70
CA LEU A 329 30.58 -12.63 1.98
C LEU A 329 30.71 -14.09 2.43
N ASP A 330 31.93 -14.52 2.74
CA ASP A 330 32.22 -15.92 3.09
C ASP A 330 31.79 -16.28 4.52
N ASP A 331 31.57 -15.27 5.37
CA ASP A 331 31.28 -15.38 6.80
C ASP A 331 29.84 -15.02 7.17
N VAL A 332 28.98 -14.69 6.19
CA VAL A 332 27.57 -14.34 6.41
C VAL A 332 26.66 -15.29 5.64
N GLU A 333 25.86 -16.08 6.36
CA GLU A 333 24.74 -16.85 5.79
C GLU A 333 23.44 -16.08 6.00
N MET A 334 22.92 -15.45 4.95
CA MET A 334 21.71 -14.64 5.03
C MET A 334 20.48 -15.36 4.49
N VAL A 335 19.41 -15.40 5.29
CA VAL A 335 18.14 -16.05 4.94
C VAL A 335 16.99 -15.04 5.03
N ASN A 336 16.18 -14.96 3.97
CA ASN A 336 14.94 -14.18 4.00
C ASN A 336 13.90 -14.87 4.89
N TYR A 337 13.42 -14.16 5.92
CA TYR A 337 12.40 -14.65 6.86
C TYR A 337 11.16 -13.75 6.84
N ASP A 338 10.41 -13.84 5.75
CA ASP A 338 9.21 -13.04 5.47
C ASP A 338 7.94 -13.68 6.05
N VAL A 339 7.73 -13.56 7.36
CA VAL A 339 6.57 -14.16 8.07
C VAL A 339 5.62 -13.14 8.70
N PHE A 340 6.01 -11.86 8.74
CA PHE A 340 5.18 -10.80 9.30
C PHE A 340 4.18 -10.30 8.26
N ARG A 341 2.93 -10.08 8.68
CA ARG A 341 1.82 -9.71 7.80
C ARG A 341 1.00 -8.59 8.43
N ARG A 342 0.43 -7.74 7.58
CA ARG A 342 -0.65 -6.83 7.97
C ARG A 342 -1.97 -7.59 7.85
N ILE A 343 -2.66 -7.80 8.97
CA ILE A 343 -3.91 -8.58 9.03
C ILE A 343 -5.08 -7.77 8.48
N VAL A 344 -5.19 -6.52 8.92
CA VAL A 344 -6.21 -5.55 8.50
C VAL A 344 -5.57 -4.22 8.15
N PRO A 345 -6.18 -3.40 7.28
CA PRO A 345 -5.61 -2.12 6.88
C PRO A 345 -5.34 -1.19 8.06
N LYS A 346 -4.17 -0.56 8.07
CA LYS A 346 -3.83 0.48 9.03
C LYS A 346 -4.09 1.86 8.44
N GLN A 347 -4.60 2.79 9.25
CA GLN A 347 -4.65 4.19 8.86
C GLN A 347 -3.21 4.70 8.61
N PRO A 348 -2.94 5.36 7.48
CA PRO A 348 -1.60 5.85 7.21
C PRO A 348 -1.14 6.83 8.29
N SER A 349 0.07 6.62 8.83
CA SER A 349 0.61 7.44 9.92
C SER A 349 0.93 8.90 9.57
N HIS A 350 0.73 9.31 8.31
CA HIS A 350 0.79 10.71 7.89
C HIS A 350 -0.59 11.39 7.88
N ASP A 351 -1.67 10.62 7.99
CA ASP A 351 -3.04 11.11 8.10
C ASP A 351 -3.50 11.20 9.58
N THR A 352 -2.67 10.78 10.53
CA THR A 352 -2.93 10.84 11.98
C THR A 352 -2.02 11.89 12.64
N THR A 353 -2.58 12.82 13.39
CA THR A 353 -1.83 13.80 14.19
C THR A 353 -1.27 13.15 15.46
N GLY A 354 0.04 13.27 15.71
CA GLY A 354 0.69 12.75 16.93
C GLY A 354 2.05 12.11 16.69
N ARG A 355 2.76 11.77 17.78
CA ARG A 355 4.00 10.97 17.71
C ARG A 355 3.64 9.53 17.34
N ARG A 356 4.42 8.95 16.43
CA ARG A 356 4.24 7.57 15.96
C ARG A 356 4.76 6.60 17.01
N HIS A 357 3.88 5.80 17.61
CA HIS A 357 4.27 4.78 18.59
C HIS A 357 4.24 3.37 17.98
N MET A 358 5.00 2.45 18.59
CA MET A 358 4.97 1.03 18.21
C MET A 358 3.61 0.39 18.52
N ASP A 359 2.93 0.89 19.56
CA ASP A 359 1.59 0.41 19.99
C ASP A 359 0.55 0.54 18.89
N ASP A 360 0.69 1.56 18.02
CA ASP A 360 -0.18 1.76 16.86
C ASP A 360 -0.03 0.65 15.81
N GLN A 361 1.03 -0.16 15.88
CA GLN A 361 1.31 -1.22 14.91
C GLN A 361 0.65 -2.53 15.28
N PHE A 362 0.71 -2.90 16.57
CA PHE A 362 0.31 -4.22 17.04
C PHE A 362 -1.11 -4.62 16.64
N PRO A 363 -2.17 -3.76 16.75
CA PRO A 363 -3.54 -4.16 16.43
C PRO A 363 -3.77 -4.68 15.00
N THR A 364 -2.84 -4.38 14.10
CA THR A 364 -2.95 -4.73 12.68
C THR A 364 -1.83 -5.66 12.22
N LEU A 365 -0.82 -5.93 13.04
CA LEU A 365 0.34 -6.76 12.72
C LEU A 365 0.14 -8.18 13.24
N GLY A 366 0.51 -9.17 12.44
CA GLY A 366 0.48 -10.58 12.84
C GLY A 366 1.63 -11.36 12.25
N VAL A 367 1.86 -12.54 12.81
CA VAL A 367 2.81 -13.53 12.30
C VAL A 367 2.03 -14.63 11.59
N GLU A 368 2.53 -15.13 10.45
CA GLU A 368 1.91 -16.29 9.79
C GLU A 368 1.79 -17.46 10.77
N ARG A 369 0.59 -18.05 10.84
CA ARG A 369 0.27 -19.06 11.85
C ARG A 369 1.22 -20.25 11.78
N GLY A 370 1.83 -20.57 12.92
CA GLY A 370 2.79 -21.68 13.03
C GLY A 370 4.14 -21.39 12.39
N ALA A 371 4.43 -20.14 11.99
CA ALA A 371 5.76 -19.74 11.58
C ALA A 371 6.70 -19.91 12.76
N ARG A 372 7.76 -20.69 12.54
CA ARG A 372 8.92 -20.84 13.42
C ARG A 372 10.12 -21.11 12.53
N TYR A 373 11.23 -20.43 12.80
CA TYR A 373 12.45 -20.69 12.06
C TYR A 373 13.04 -22.06 12.48
N GLN A 374 13.31 -22.92 11.50
CA GLN A 374 13.79 -24.30 11.73
C GLN A 374 15.26 -24.50 11.32
N GLY A 375 15.96 -23.45 10.88
CA GLY A 375 17.33 -23.53 10.39
C GLY A 375 18.41 -23.57 11.47
N GLY A 376 18.06 -23.90 12.72
CA GLY A 376 18.96 -23.83 13.88
C GLY A 376 19.19 -22.41 14.39
N ASP A 377 20.13 -22.26 15.33
CA ASP A 377 20.42 -20.99 15.99
C ASP A 377 20.81 -19.90 14.99
N VAL A 378 20.37 -18.68 15.32
CA VAL A 378 20.53 -17.46 14.54
C VAL A 378 21.38 -16.50 15.35
N ASP A 379 22.38 -15.89 14.70
CA ASP A 379 23.29 -14.94 15.34
C ASP A 379 22.70 -13.52 15.29
N TYR A 380 22.09 -13.15 14.16
CA TYR A 380 21.51 -11.81 13.96
C TYR A 380 20.14 -11.86 13.29
N VAL A 381 19.28 -10.91 13.69
CA VAL A 381 18.04 -10.58 13.00
C VAL A 381 18.13 -9.15 12.52
N ILE A 382 17.97 -8.91 11.22
CA ILE A 382 17.95 -7.57 10.64
C ILE A 382 16.53 -7.30 10.12
N ILE A 383 15.86 -6.32 10.73
CA ILE A 383 14.53 -5.88 10.28
C ILE A 383 14.70 -4.83 9.18
N LEU A 384 14.22 -5.16 7.98
CA LEU A 384 14.39 -4.35 6.78
C LEU A 384 13.13 -3.54 6.47
N ASP A 385 13.25 -2.22 6.31
CA ASP A 385 12.15 -1.34 5.88
C ASP A 385 12.53 -0.51 4.64
N ASP A 386 11.53 0.05 3.96
CA ASP A 386 11.78 1.01 2.89
C ASP A 386 12.21 2.38 3.42
N VAL A 387 11.54 2.90 4.45
CA VAL A 387 11.83 4.23 5.01
C VAL A 387 11.65 4.23 6.51
N VAL A 388 12.71 4.57 7.25
CA VAL A 388 12.62 4.83 8.68
C VAL A 388 12.42 6.32 8.95
N THR A 389 11.42 6.64 9.78
CA THR A 389 11.25 7.99 10.37
C THR A 389 11.40 7.93 11.89
N SER A 390 10.72 6.99 12.55
CA SER A 390 10.74 6.84 14.02
C SER A 390 11.09 5.43 14.49
N GLY A 391 11.36 4.48 13.58
CA GLY A 391 11.60 3.07 13.93
C GLY A 391 10.38 2.29 14.43
N ALA A 392 9.21 2.91 14.60
CA ALA A 392 8.06 2.29 15.26
C ALA A 392 7.59 0.94 14.66
N HIS A 393 7.68 0.75 13.34
CA HIS A 393 7.35 -0.54 12.70
C HIS A 393 8.40 -1.60 13.02
N MET A 394 9.69 -1.24 12.96
CA MET A 394 10.78 -2.14 13.31
C MET A 394 10.72 -2.52 14.79
N ASN A 395 10.48 -1.56 15.69
CA ASN A 395 10.35 -1.80 17.13
C ASN A 395 9.21 -2.77 17.45
N ALA A 396 8.07 -2.64 16.76
CA ALA A 396 6.96 -3.59 16.94
C ALA A 396 7.34 -5.02 16.52
N ILE A 397 8.02 -5.18 15.37
CA ILE A 397 8.52 -6.50 14.92
C ILE A 397 9.57 -7.04 15.88
N ALA A 398 10.54 -6.21 16.28
CA ALA A 398 11.59 -6.57 17.24
C ALA A 398 10.98 -7.04 18.58
N SER A 399 9.98 -6.33 19.08
CA SER A 399 9.24 -6.68 20.30
C SER A 399 8.53 -8.02 20.19
N ILE A 400 7.91 -8.32 19.03
CA ILE A 400 7.31 -9.64 18.79
C ILE A 400 8.40 -10.71 18.81
N ILE A 401 9.47 -10.54 18.01
CA ILE A 401 10.58 -11.51 17.93
C ILE A 401 11.19 -11.80 19.30
N ASN A 402 11.41 -10.76 20.10
CA ASN A 402 11.97 -10.86 21.45
C ASN A 402 11.02 -11.52 22.47
N SER A 403 9.71 -11.46 22.23
CA SER A 403 8.70 -11.98 23.16
C SER A 403 8.23 -13.39 22.84
N VAL A 404 8.43 -13.85 21.59
CA VAL A 404 7.90 -15.11 21.11
C VAL A 404 9.01 -16.02 20.62
N ASP A 405 8.83 -17.32 20.83
CA ASP A 405 9.73 -18.38 20.33
C ASP A 405 9.55 -18.59 18.82
N LEU A 406 9.81 -17.53 18.06
CA LEU A 406 9.72 -17.47 16.60
C LEU A 406 11.05 -17.80 15.94
N ILE A 407 12.14 -17.41 16.59
CA ILE A 407 13.51 -17.53 16.10
C ILE A 407 14.34 -18.16 17.24
N PRO A 408 14.95 -19.34 17.02
CA PRO A 408 15.77 -19.99 18.03
C PRO A 408 17.10 -19.26 18.25
N GLY A 409 17.66 -19.42 19.45
CA GLY A 409 18.87 -18.74 19.89
C GLY A 409 18.57 -17.47 20.71
N ASP A 410 19.57 -16.61 20.82
CA ASP A 410 19.49 -15.27 21.43
C ASP A 410 20.07 -14.25 20.44
N PRO A 411 19.42 -14.05 19.26
CA PRO A 411 20.01 -13.26 18.19
C PRO A 411 20.06 -11.78 18.53
N VAL A 412 21.09 -11.08 18.06
CA VAL A 412 21.14 -9.62 18.11
C VAL A 412 20.15 -9.06 17.09
N ILE A 413 19.19 -8.25 17.56
CA ILE A 413 18.16 -7.65 16.70
C ILE A 413 18.61 -6.24 16.29
N LEU A 414 18.74 -6.03 14.98
CA LEU A 414 19.14 -4.77 14.36
C LEU A 414 18.08 -4.28 13.36
N GLY A 415 18.13 -3.00 13.02
CA GLY A 415 17.27 -2.39 12.00
C GLY A 415 18.07 -1.84 10.83
N TYR A 416 17.54 -1.99 9.62
CA TYR A 416 18.10 -1.35 8.43
C TYR A 416 17.00 -0.80 7.53
N ALA A 417 17.17 0.41 7.00
CA ALA A 417 16.22 1.00 6.05
C ALA A 417 16.91 1.40 4.74
N LEU A 418 16.19 1.31 3.62
CA LEU A 418 16.73 1.87 2.37
C LEU A 418 16.93 3.39 2.48
N PHE A 419 16.01 4.06 3.19
CA PHE A 419 16.07 5.49 3.44
C PHE A 419 15.84 5.85 4.91
N LYS A 420 16.61 6.82 5.42
CA LYS A 420 16.35 7.50 6.69
C LYS A 420 15.75 8.87 6.42
N THR A 421 14.59 9.14 7.01
CA THR A 421 13.95 10.46 6.89
C THR A 421 14.76 11.49 7.67
N VAL A 422 15.16 12.58 7.03
CA VAL A 422 15.83 13.72 7.69
C VAL A 422 15.12 15.02 7.37
N HIS A 423 15.25 15.99 8.27
CA HIS A 423 14.61 17.30 8.20
C HIS A 423 15.67 18.40 8.35
N PRO A 424 16.43 18.71 7.29
CA PRO A 424 17.52 19.70 7.34
C PRO A 424 17.04 21.07 7.83
N GLU A 425 15.77 21.41 7.63
CA GLU A 425 15.15 22.64 8.13
C GLU A 425 15.16 22.76 9.67
N ASN A 426 15.24 21.64 10.39
CA ASN A 426 15.31 21.62 11.85
C ASN A 426 16.76 21.75 12.36
N ASP A 427 17.76 21.48 11.51
CA ASP A 427 19.18 21.55 11.87
C ASP A 427 19.69 23.02 11.91
N VAL A 428 18.97 23.94 11.27
CA VAL A 428 19.35 25.37 11.16
C VAL A 428 18.99 26.19 12.42
N ALA A 429 18.28 25.62 13.40
CA ALA A 429 17.67 26.40 14.49
C ALA A 429 18.47 26.48 15.81
N ILE A 430 19.65 25.85 15.92
CA ILE A 430 20.36 25.76 17.22
C ILE A 430 21.59 26.68 17.32
N ASP A 431 22.27 26.97 16.21
CA ASP A 431 23.50 27.80 16.26
C ASP A 431 23.25 29.31 16.17
N ASP A 432 22.08 29.75 15.69
CA ASP A 432 21.74 31.18 15.56
C ASP A 432 21.00 31.79 16.78
N VAL A 433 20.78 31.02 17.85
CA VAL A 433 20.00 31.48 19.03
C VAL A 433 20.86 31.75 20.27
N PHE A 434 22.14 31.34 20.28
CA PHE A 434 23.05 31.61 21.39
C PHE A 434 24.35 32.26 20.94
N ASP A 435 24.25 33.46 20.37
CA ASP A 435 25.39 34.37 20.38
C ASP A 435 25.60 34.89 21.81
N PHE A 436 26.50 34.28 22.59
CA PHE A 436 26.90 34.79 23.92
C PHE A 436 27.94 35.92 23.82
N SER A 437 28.14 36.56 22.66
CA SER A 437 29.11 37.66 22.48
C SER A 437 28.84 38.87 23.38
N PHE A 438 27.66 38.98 23.98
CA PHE A 438 27.31 40.00 24.99
C PHE A 438 27.75 39.66 26.43
N LEU A 439 28.42 38.52 26.66
CA LEU A 439 29.03 38.18 27.96
C LEU A 439 30.55 38.35 28.04
N ASN A 440 31.16 39.15 27.17
CA ASN A 440 32.55 39.60 27.32
C ASN A 440 32.66 41.12 27.45
#